data_AF-A0A1Q5EJH7-F1
#
_entry.id   AF-A0A1Q5EJH7-F1
#
_cell.length_a   1.000
_cell.length_b   1.000
_cell.length_c   1.000
_cell.angle_alpha   90.00
_cell.angle_beta   90.00
_cell.angle_gamma   90.00
#
_symmetry.space_group_name_H-M   'P 1'
#
loop_
_entity.id
_entity.type
_entity.pdbx_description
1 polymer ?
#
loop_
_entity_poly.entity_id
_entity_poly.type
_entity_poly.pdbx_seq_one_letter_code
_entity_poly.pdbx_strand_id
1 'polypeptide(L)' 'MTPPPDPPNPPSPPPLTLDRLTDELLRLAPGLDREQAAAVLRKAYRAGLAHGRREHAEGLEHGGW' A
#
# COMPACT_ATOMS: atom_id res chain seq x y z
N MET A 1 -4.17 -1.10 43.92
CA MET A 1 -3.04 -1.39 43.03
C MET A 1 -3.48 -1.08 41.61
N THR A 2 -2.96 -0.01 41.01
CA THR A 2 -3.23 0.33 39.61
C THR A 2 -2.36 -0.54 38.69
N PRO A 3 -2.90 -1.06 37.58
CA PRO A 3 -2.09 -1.80 36.60
C PRO A 3 -0.99 -0.89 36.04
N PRO A 4 0.17 -1.45 35.66
CA PRO A 4 1.23 -0.69 35.02
C PRO A 4 0.71 -0.09 33.70
N PRO A 5 1.18 1.10 33.31
CA PRO A 5 0.81 1.69 32.03
C PRO A 5 1.25 0.78 30.88
N ASP A 6 0.43 0.68 29.84
CA ASP A 6 0.80 -0.03 28.62
C ASP A 6 2.12 0.51 28.07
N PRO A 7 3.01 -0.37 27.56
CA PRO A 7 4.21 0.08 26.88
C PRO A 7 3.83 0.99 25.69
N PRO A 8 4.66 1.99 25.36
CA PRO A 8 4.38 2.83 24.21
C PRO A 8 4.25 1.95 22.96
N ASN A 9 3.17 2.16 22.19
CA ASN A 9 3.01 1.49 20.90
C ASN A 9 4.27 1.74 20.05
N PRO A 10 4.87 0.70 19.46
CA PRO A 10 6.01 0.89 18.58
C PRO A 10 5.59 1.80 17.40
N PRO A 11 6.50 2.64 16.88
CA PRO A 11 6.18 3.46 15.73
C PRO A 11 5.75 2.55 14.58
N SER A 12 4.62 2.88 13.95
CA SER A 12 4.20 2.19 12.73
C SER A 12 5.34 2.26 11.71
N PRO A 13 5.63 1.17 10.99
CA PRO A 13 6.66 1.21 9.96
C PRO A 13 6.35 2.34 8.98
N PRO A 14 7.39 3.05 8.48
CA PRO A 14 7.16 4.15 7.56
C PRO A 14 6.39 3.64 6.34
N PRO A 15 5.49 4.46 5.77
CA PRO A 15 4.73 4.06 4.60
C PRO A 15 5.69 3.61 3.48
N LEU A 16 5.42 2.45 2.90
CA LEU A 16 6.18 1.93 1.77
C LEU A 16 6.05 2.91 0.60
N THR A 17 7.16 3.56 0.23
CA THR A 17 7.21 4.45 -0.91
C THR A 17 7.31 3.65 -2.21
N LEU A 18 6.81 4.22 -3.30
CA LEU A 18 6.93 3.63 -4.65
C LEU A 18 8.38 3.36 -5.05
N ASP A 19 9.33 4.18 -4.60
CA ASP A 19 10.75 3.97 -4.86
C ASP A 19 11.29 2.74 -4.13
N ARG A 20 10.97 2.57 -2.84
CA ARG A 20 11.39 1.39 -2.08
C ARG A 20 10.80 0.10 -2.65
N LEU A 21 9.54 0.16 -3.10
CA LEU A 21 8.91 -0.95 -3.81
C LEU A 21 9.56 -1.24 -5.16
N THR A 22 10.05 -0.20 -5.86
CA THR A 22 10.79 -0.35 -7.12
C THR A 22 12.10 -1.09 -6.88
N ASP A 23 12.84 -0.72 -5.83
CA ASP A 23 14.10 -1.39 -5.47
C ASP A 23 13.87 -2.85 -5.07
N GLU A 24 12.83 -3.13 -4.29
CA GLU A 24 12.44 -4.51 -3.95
C GLU A 24 12.01 -5.31 -5.18
N LEU A 25 11.28 -4.71 -6.12
CA LEU A 25 10.88 -5.37 -7.36
C LEU A 25 12.09 -5.71 -8.23
N LEU A 26 13.06 -4.81 -8.33
CA LEU A 26 14.33 -5.05 -9.03
C LEU A 26 15.14 -6.18 -8.36
N ARG A 27 15.12 -6.27 -7.03
CA ARG A 27 15.76 -7.37 -6.29
C ARG A 27 15.15 -8.72 -6.63
N LEU A 28 13.83 -8.77 -6.80
CA LEU A 28 13.09 -10.02 -7.10
C LEU A 28 13.14 -10.39 -8.59
N ALA A 29 13.18 -9.39 -9.46
CA ALA A 29 13.16 -9.54 -10.91
C ALA A 29 14.32 -8.74 -11.54
N PRO A 30 15.57 -9.25 -11.45
CA PRO A 30 16.75 -8.52 -11.91
C PRO A 30 16.81 -8.34 -13.44
N GLY A 31 15.92 -8.99 -14.19
CA GLY A 31 15.76 -8.78 -15.64
C GLY A 31 14.95 -7.53 -16.01
N LEU A 32 14.31 -6.87 -15.04
CA LEU A 32 13.68 -5.58 -15.24
C LEU A 32 14.70 -4.47 -15.06
N ASP A 33 14.63 -3.44 -15.91
CA ASP A 33 15.26 -2.16 -15.58
C ASP A 33 14.37 -1.34 -14.63
N ARG A 34 14.97 -0.30 -14.06
CA ARG A 34 14.31 0.56 -13.08
C ARG A 34 13.08 1.27 -13.64
N GLU A 35 13.10 1.69 -14.90
CA GLU A 35 11.94 2.35 -15.51
C GLU A 35 10.78 1.38 -15.70
N GLN A 36 11.06 0.15 -16.13
CA GLN A 36 10.08 -0.91 -16.28
C GLN A 36 9.46 -1.28 -14.92
N ALA A 37 10.29 -1.48 -13.89
CA ALA A 37 9.83 -1.77 -12.54
C ALA A 37 8.94 -0.64 -11.98
N ALA A 38 9.36 0.62 -12.13
CA ALA A 38 8.58 1.77 -11.69
C ALA A 38 7.27 1.92 -12.49
N ALA A 39 7.28 1.62 -13.79
CA ALA A 39 6.08 1.67 -14.63
C ALA A 39 5.05 0.61 -14.22
N VAL A 40 5.50 -0.61 -13.92
CA VAL A 40 4.64 -1.69 -13.41
C VAL A 40 3.99 -1.28 -12.10
N LEU A 41 4.77 -0.77 -11.14
CA LEU A 41 4.25 -0.34 -9.84
C LEU A 41 3.28 0.84 -9.95
N ARG A 42 3.55 1.84 -10.78
CA ARG A 42 2.62 2.95 -11.04
C ARG A 42 1.30 2.45 -11.65
N LYS A 43 1.36 1.50 -12.57
CA LYS A 43 0.18 0.90 -13.19
C LYS A 43 -0.66 0.13 -12.16
N ALA A 44 0.00 -0.70 -11.35
CA ALA A 44 -0.65 -1.46 -10.28
C ALA A 44 -1.29 -0.52 -9.24
N TYR A 45 -0.58 0.53 -8.82
CA TYR A 45 -1.09 1.53 -7.89
C TYR A 45 -2.34 2.23 -8.43
N ARG A 46 -2.32 2.68 -9.70
CA ARG A 46 -3.49 3.30 -10.35
C ARG A 46 -4.67 2.34 -10.47
N ALA A 47 -4.42 1.08 -10.80
CA ALA A 47 -5.45 0.05 -10.87
C ALA A 47 -6.07 -0.22 -9.50
N GLY A 48 -5.25 -0.33 -8.45
CA GLY A 48 -5.71 -0.47 -7.06
C GLY A 48 -6.56 0.71 -6.61
N LEU A 49 -6.14 1.95 -6.91
CA LEU A 49 -6.96 3.12 -6.62
C LEU A 49 -8.28 3.15 -7.39
N ALA A 50 -8.29 2.71 -8.66
CA ALA A 50 -9.51 2.62 -9.44
C ALA A 50 -10.47 1.54 -8.90
N HIS A 51 -9.92 0.41 -8.46
CA HIS A 51 -10.70 -0.65 -7.83
C HIS A 51 -11.26 -0.22 -6.48
N GLY A 52 -10.44 0.34 -5.59
CA GLY A 52 -10.90 0.83 -4.28
C GLY A 52 -11.92 1.96 -4.39
N ARG A 53 -11.83 2.83 -5.41
CA ARG A 53 -12.89 3.81 -5.68
C ARG A 53 -14.21 3.16 -6.10
N ARG A 54 -14.14 2.06 -6.86
CA ARG A 54 -15.32 1.31 -7.29
C ARG A 54 -15.97 0.58 -6.12
N GLU A 55 -15.18 -0.10 -5.28
CA GLU A 55 -15.67 -0.76 -4.07
C GLU A 55 -16.27 0.24 -3.08
N HIS A 56 -15.67 1.44 -2.93
CA HIS A 56 -16.23 2.50 -2.10
C HIS A 56 -17.53 3.09 -2.68
N ALA A 57 -17.67 3.15 -4.01
CA ALA A 57 -18.91 3.57 -4.66
C ALA A 57 -20.01 2.52 -4.50
N GLU A 58 -19.69 1.24 -4.71
CA GLU A 58 -20.61 0.09 -4.54
C GLU A 58 -20.99 -0.13 -3.06
N GLY A 59 -20.10 0.22 -2.12
CA GLY A 59 -20.36 0.21 -0.68
C GLY A 59 -21.26 1.35 -0.21
N LEU A 60 -21.23 2.53 -0.86
CA LEU A 60 -22.18 3.61 -0.61
C LEU A 60 -23.60 3.27 -1.10
N GLU A 61 -23.72 2.46 -2.16
CA GLU A 61 -25.02 1.98 -2.66
C GLU A 61 -25.68 0.96 -1.71
N HIS A 62 -24.91 0.28 -0.86
CA HIS A 62 -25.42 -0.66 0.15
C HIS A 62 -25.44 -0.10 1.59
N GLY A 63 -24.98 1.14 1.78
CA GLY A 63 -24.97 1.83 3.09
C GLY A 63 -26.26 2.57 3.43
N GLY A 64 -27.35 2.33 2.69
CA GLY A 64 -28.68 2.84 2.97
C GLY A 64 -29.53 1.82 3.73
N TRP A 65 -29.26 1.64 5.03
CA TRP A 65 -30.19 1.04 5.99
C TRP A 65 -30.22 1.90 7.25
#